data_AF-A0A972G7L0-F1
#
_entry.id   AF-A0A972G7L0-F1
#
_cell.length_a   1.000
_cell.length_b   1.000
_cell.length_c   1.000
_cell.angle_alpha   90.00
_cell.angle_beta   90.00
_cell.angle_gamma   90.00
#
_symmetry.space_group_name_H-M   'P 1'
#
loop_
_entity.id
_entity.type
_entity.pdbx_description
1 polymer ?
#
loop_
_entity_poly.entity_id
_entity_poly.type
_entity_poly.pdbx_seq_one_letter_code
_entity_poly.pdbx_strand_id
1 'polypeptide(L)'
;MNNLQKTTLTLALPGLLFSTAALATHSWGSYHWARTASPFTLQVIDSTSADWQGELTESLAQWSQSAVLNLQIGATDNGSRTRKRCAMVTGKMRVCNAAYGYNGWLGLASINLDSAGHIIKGTAKMNDSYASYWTAEEKNHVMCQEIGHVFGLGHTSEDGSSQNTCMDYSQSSSSQWPNTHDYQMLADIYAHLDSYDSFADSSEPTGSCRGKKCANKGFGLGHRIYGNEHFEIWAEAEADGTLTLHHVYLVDGHAPH
;
A
#
# COMPACT_ATOMS: atom_id res chain seq x y z
N MET A 1 -83.49 4.78 -10.73
CA MET A 1 -82.90 5.55 -11.84
C MET A 1 -81.39 5.52 -11.69
N ASN A 2 -80.73 4.83 -12.62
CA ASN A 2 -79.32 4.76 -13.01
C ASN A 2 -78.19 4.76 -11.95
N ASN A 3 -77.56 3.58 -11.86
CA ASN A 3 -76.21 3.31 -11.36
C ASN A 3 -75.15 4.11 -12.12
N LEU A 4 -74.21 4.73 -11.39
CA LEU A 4 -72.93 5.18 -11.92
C LEU A 4 -71.82 4.48 -11.14
N GLN A 5 -71.23 3.43 -11.72
CA GLN A 5 -70.03 2.81 -11.18
C GLN A 5 -68.83 3.74 -11.44
N LYS A 6 -68.18 4.20 -10.37
CA LYS A 6 -66.91 4.91 -10.44
C LYS A 6 -65.78 3.89 -10.42
N THR A 7 -65.17 3.67 -11.57
CA THR A 7 -63.95 2.86 -11.69
C THR A 7 -62.76 3.73 -11.28
N THR A 8 -62.19 3.48 -10.10
CA THR A 8 -60.96 4.14 -9.64
C THR A 8 -59.76 3.41 -10.26
N LEU A 9 -59.03 4.08 -11.15
CA LEU A 9 -57.81 3.57 -11.75
C LEU A 9 -56.63 3.90 -10.82
N THR A 10 -56.14 2.93 -10.06
CA THR A 10 -54.95 3.08 -9.22
C THR A 10 -53.69 2.95 -10.08
N LEU A 11 -53.02 4.05 -10.35
CA LEU A 11 -51.74 4.07 -11.06
C LEU A 11 -50.63 3.64 -10.08
N ALA A 12 -50.15 2.40 -10.19
CA ALA A 12 -48.99 1.94 -9.44
C ALA A 12 -47.72 2.49 -10.08
N LEU A 13 -47.04 3.40 -9.39
CA LEU A 13 -45.74 3.93 -9.80
C LEU A 13 -44.65 2.94 -9.34
N PRO A 14 -43.86 2.33 -10.25
CA PRO A 14 -42.75 1.48 -9.83
C PRO A 14 -41.63 2.36 -9.29
N GLY A 15 -41.36 2.27 -7.99
CA GLY A 15 -40.22 2.92 -7.36
C GLY A 15 -38.92 2.25 -7.84
N LEU A 16 -38.13 2.98 -8.63
CA LEU A 16 -36.74 2.63 -8.92
C LEU A 16 -35.94 2.73 -7.61
N LEU A 17 -35.67 1.58 -6.98
CA LEU A 17 -34.66 1.47 -5.93
C LEU A 17 -33.29 1.63 -6.60
N PHE A 18 -32.73 2.84 -6.54
CA PHE A 18 -31.31 3.03 -6.79
C PHE A 18 -30.55 2.41 -5.60
N SER A 19 -30.06 1.18 -5.77
CA SER A 19 -29.05 0.63 -4.88
C SER A 19 -27.79 1.47 -5.08
N THR A 20 -27.55 2.45 -4.21
CA THR A 20 -26.21 3.00 -4.05
C THR A 20 -25.34 1.86 -3.54
N ALA A 21 -24.48 1.31 -4.39
CA ALA A 21 -23.41 0.46 -3.90
C ALA A 21 -22.66 1.28 -2.84
N ALA A 22 -22.68 0.82 -1.59
CA ALA A 22 -21.76 1.35 -0.61
C ALA A 22 -20.37 0.94 -1.09
N LEU A 23 -19.64 1.88 -1.70
CA LEU A 23 -18.23 1.69 -1.98
C LEU A 23 -17.55 1.65 -0.61
N ALA A 24 -17.25 0.44 -0.12
CA ALA A 24 -16.32 0.31 0.99
C ALA A 24 -15.01 0.97 0.53
N THR A 25 -14.56 2.00 1.26
CA THR A 25 -13.26 2.61 0.97
C THR A 25 -12.16 1.83 1.66
N HIS A 26 -11.04 1.64 0.97
CA HIS A 26 -9.80 1.17 1.56
C HIS A 26 -8.67 2.14 1.19
N SER A 27 -8.93 3.45 1.20
CA SER A 27 -7.85 4.43 1.12
C SER A 27 -7.12 4.52 2.45
N TRP A 28 -5.79 4.56 2.43
CA TRP A 28 -5.00 4.90 3.60
C TRP A 28 -5.05 6.43 3.78
N GLY A 29 -6.12 6.89 4.41
CA GLY A 29 -6.38 8.33 4.54
C GLY A 29 -6.54 8.98 3.16
N SER A 30 -5.90 10.15 2.98
CA SER A 30 -5.86 10.90 1.72
C SER A 30 -4.51 10.82 1.01
N TYR A 31 -3.63 9.92 1.45
CA TYR A 31 -2.24 9.89 0.99
C TYR A 31 -2.15 9.33 -0.42
N HIS A 32 -1.42 10.05 -1.28
CA HIS A 32 -1.16 9.63 -2.65
C HIS A 32 0.05 10.37 -3.20
N TRP A 33 0.65 9.85 -4.27
CA TRP A 33 1.71 10.55 -4.99
C TRP A 33 1.10 11.72 -5.76
N ALA A 34 1.59 12.94 -5.54
CA ALA A 34 1.14 14.11 -6.27
C ALA A 34 1.45 13.94 -7.77
N ARG A 35 0.49 14.26 -8.63
CA ARG A 35 0.62 14.10 -10.08
C ARG A 35 -0.11 15.16 -10.88
N THR A 36 0.52 15.60 -11.95
CA THR A 36 -0.02 16.59 -12.90
C THR A 36 -0.70 15.95 -14.11
N ALA A 37 -0.56 14.63 -14.30
CA ALA A 37 -1.13 13.89 -15.43
C ALA A 37 -1.56 12.46 -15.05
N SER A 38 -2.46 11.86 -15.86
CA SER A 38 -2.96 10.49 -15.73
C SER A 38 -2.76 9.70 -17.04
N PRO A 39 -2.27 8.45 -16.99
CA PRO A 39 -1.61 7.81 -15.85
C PRO A 39 -0.24 8.46 -15.55
N PHE A 40 0.34 8.15 -14.38
CA PHE A 40 1.73 8.48 -14.07
C PHE A 40 2.58 7.21 -13.97
N THR A 41 3.91 7.32 -14.13
CA THR A 41 4.83 6.19 -13.96
C THR A 41 5.69 6.40 -12.72
N LEU A 42 5.53 5.55 -11.71
CA LEU A 42 6.38 5.56 -10.52
C LEU A 42 7.62 4.69 -10.75
N GLN A 43 8.79 5.29 -10.48
CA GLN A 43 10.07 4.58 -10.59
C GLN A 43 10.32 3.71 -9.36
N VAL A 44 10.68 2.46 -9.61
CA VAL A 44 11.00 1.45 -8.61
C VAL A 44 12.51 1.21 -8.58
N ILE A 45 13.08 1.20 -7.38
CA ILE A 45 14.42 0.67 -7.12
C ILE A 45 14.26 -0.75 -6.62
N ASP A 46 14.67 -1.69 -7.46
CA ASP A 46 14.78 -3.11 -7.10
C ASP A 46 15.99 -3.29 -6.18
N SER A 47 15.74 -3.60 -4.92
CA SER A 47 16.74 -4.01 -3.94
C SER A 47 16.40 -5.39 -3.38
N THR A 48 15.79 -6.26 -4.18
CA THR A 48 15.48 -7.64 -3.79
C THR A 48 16.58 -8.62 -4.19
N SER A 49 16.63 -9.78 -3.53
CA SER A 49 17.46 -10.92 -3.91
C SER A 49 16.82 -11.70 -5.05
N ALA A 50 17.60 -12.55 -5.72
CA ALA A 50 17.11 -13.45 -6.75
C ALA A 50 15.85 -14.23 -6.33
N ASP A 51 15.78 -14.67 -5.07
CA ASP A 51 14.66 -15.44 -4.54
C ASP A 51 13.34 -14.68 -4.45
N TRP A 52 13.33 -13.35 -4.60
CA TRP A 52 12.13 -12.50 -4.55
C TRP A 52 11.79 -11.83 -5.88
N GLN A 53 12.59 -12.08 -6.94
CA GLN A 53 12.41 -11.40 -8.22
C GLN A 53 11.11 -11.77 -8.92
N GLY A 54 10.65 -13.02 -8.76
CA GLY A 54 9.40 -13.47 -9.36
C GLY A 54 8.22 -12.70 -8.78
N GLU A 55 8.16 -12.63 -7.46
CA GLU A 55 7.09 -11.96 -6.71
C GLU A 55 7.10 -10.45 -6.95
N LEU A 56 8.28 -9.82 -6.98
CA LEU A 56 8.40 -8.41 -7.34
C LEU A 56 7.89 -8.16 -8.76
N THR A 57 8.39 -8.91 -9.75
CA THR A 57 8.03 -8.71 -11.16
C THR A 57 6.53 -8.86 -11.37
N GLU A 58 5.93 -9.91 -10.81
CA GLU A 58 4.50 -10.17 -10.94
C GLU A 58 3.68 -9.10 -10.22
N SER A 59 4.03 -8.72 -9.00
CA SER A 59 3.32 -7.66 -8.26
C SER A 59 3.34 -6.32 -9.01
N LEU A 60 4.48 -5.95 -9.59
CA LEU A 60 4.58 -4.72 -10.40
C LEU A 60 3.71 -4.80 -11.65
N ALA A 61 3.67 -5.97 -12.31
CA ALA A 61 2.84 -6.19 -13.50
C ALA A 61 1.34 -6.16 -13.16
N GLN A 62 0.92 -6.78 -12.05
CA GLN A 62 -0.46 -6.76 -11.57
C GLN A 62 -0.91 -5.33 -11.26
N TRP A 63 -0.17 -4.59 -10.44
CA TRP A 63 -0.52 -3.20 -10.12
C TRP A 63 -0.53 -2.27 -11.35
N SER A 64 0.33 -2.54 -12.34
CA SER A 64 0.38 -1.76 -13.60
C SER A 64 -0.77 -2.06 -14.58
N GLN A 65 -1.72 -2.95 -14.23
CA GLN A 65 -3.00 -3.07 -14.95
C GLN A 65 -3.94 -1.89 -14.64
N SER A 66 -3.63 -1.10 -13.60
CA SER A 66 -4.35 0.12 -13.27
C SER A 66 -4.36 1.12 -14.43
N ALA A 67 -5.48 1.82 -14.60
CA ALA A 67 -5.58 2.92 -15.57
C ALA A 67 -4.95 4.24 -15.07
N VAL A 68 -4.58 4.33 -13.78
CA VAL A 68 -4.06 5.58 -13.19
C VAL A 68 -2.56 5.58 -12.92
N LEU A 69 -1.93 4.42 -12.81
CA LEU A 69 -0.49 4.31 -12.54
C LEU A 69 0.15 3.15 -13.31
N ASN A 70 1.43 3.31 -13.61
CA ASN A 70 2.32 2.27 -14.13
C ASN A 70 3.59 2.22 -13.29
N LEU A 71 4.22 1.06 -13.21
CA LEU A 71 5.44 0.86 -12.43
C LEU A 71 6.60 0.48 -13.35
N GLN A 72 7.76 1.06 -13.11
CA GLN A 72 8.95 0.77 -13.90
C GLN A 72 10.17 0.60 -13.00
N ILE A 73 10.89 -0.50 -13.15
CA ILE A 73 12.20 -0.65 -12.52
C ILE A 73 13.18 0.31 -13.21
N GLY A 74 13.53 1.39 -12.51
CA GLY A 74 14.47 2.41 -12.99
C GLY A 74 15.91 2.16 -12.53
N ALA A 75 16.10 1.34 -11.50
CA ALA A 75 17.42 0.97 -10.99
C ALA A 75 17.37 -0.34 -10.19
N THR A 76 18.53 -1.00 -10.10
CA THR A 76 18.76 -2.17 -9.23
C THR A 76 19.94 -1.91 -8.30
N ASP A 77 19.77 -2.17 -7.01
CA ASP A 77 20.80 -2.05 -5.96
C ASP A 77 20.53 -3.10 -4.87
N ASN A 78 20.93 -4.34 -5.13
CA ASN A 78 20.62 -5.50 -4.28
C ASN A 78 21.74 -5.83 -3.26
N GLY A 79 22.66 -4.89 -3.01
CA GLY A 79 23.75 -5.08 -2.05
C GLY A 79 23.22 -5.35 -0.64
N SER A 80 23.81 -6.30 0.09
CA SER A 80 23.29 -6.74 1.41
C SER A 80 23.05 -5.59 2.41
N ARG A 81 23.94 -4.59 2.45
CA ARG A 81 23.76 -3.40 3.30
C ARG A 81 22.60 -2.53 2.84
N THR A 82 22.44 -2.38 1.53
CA THR A 82 21.32 -1.66 0.92
C THR A 82 20.01 -2.34 1.30
N ARG A 83 19.86 -3.64 1.05
CA ARG A 83 18.62 -4.36 1.37
C ARG A 83 18.25 -4.27 2.86
N LYS A 84 19.23 -4.46 3.75
CA LYS A 84 19.04 -4.36 5.21
C LYS A 84 18.63 -2.98 5.70
N ARG A 85 19.08 -1.90 5.04
CA ARG A 85 18.68 -0.54 5.41
C ARG A 85 17.37 -0.16 4.74
N CYS A 86 17.24 -0.53 3.47
CA CYS A 86 16.16 -0.17 2.56
C CYS A 86 15.78 1.30 2.71
N ALA A 87 16.75 2.19 2.44
CA ALA A 87 16.55 3.61 2.60
C ALA A 87 15.59 4.15 1.53
N MET A 88 14.60 4.93 1.95
CA MET A 88 13.71 5.67 1.06
C MET A 88 14.52 6.59 0.14
N VAL A 89 14.04 6.77 -1.09
CA VAL A 89 14.64 7.67 -2.09
C VAL A 89 13.54 8.58 -2.60
N THR A 90 13.79 9.90 -2.57
CA THR A 90 12.85 10.91 -3.08
C THR A 90 12.41 10.57 -4.49
N GLY A 91 11.10 10.70 -4.73
CA GLY A 91 10.43 10.43 -5.99
C GLY A 91 10.29 8.96 -6.35
N LYS A 92 10.67 8.03 -5.47
CA LYS A 92 10.78 6.59 -5.80
C LYS A 92 10.19 5.69 -4.73
N MET A 93 9.76 4.52 -5.17
CA MET A 93 9.57 3.36 -4.32
C MET A 93 10.83 2.51 -4.32
N ARG A 94 11.34 2.10 -3.16
CA ARG A 94 12.37 1.05 -3.08
C ARG A 94 11.79 -0.22 -2.48
N VAL A 95 11.94 -1.35 -3.17
CA VAL A 95 11.46 -2.65 -2.68
C VAL A 95 12.66 -3.50 -2.26
N CYS A 96 12.60 -4.11 -1.08
CA CYS A 96 13.73 -4.82 -0.49
C CYS A 96 13.31 -6.11 0.23
N ASN A 97 14.21 -7.08 0.27
CA ASN A 97 14.13 -8.18 1.23
C ASN A 97 15.47 -8.39 1.96
N ALA A 98 15.37 -8.69 3.24
CA ALA A 98 16.51 -9.12 4.05
C ALA A 98 16.04 -9.87 5.29
N ALA A 99 16.98 -10.55 5.96
CA ALA A 99 16.77 -11.01 7.32
C ALA A 99 16.80 -9.79 8.28
N TYR A 100 15.61 -9.29 8.64
CA TYR A 100 15.43 -8.17 9.58
C TYR A 100 15.28 -8.61 11.06
N GLY A 101 15.48 -9.90 11.34
CA GLY A 101 15.25 -10.53 12.64
C GLY A 101 13.82 -11.03 12.84
N TYR A 102 13.65 -11.87 13.88
CA TYR A 102 12.33 -12.31 14.35
C TYR A 102 11.72 -11.23 15.24
N ASN A 103 10.94 -10.36 14.62
CA ASN A 103 10.49 -9.09 15.18
C ASN A 103 8.96 -8.91 15.14
N GLY A 104 8.24 -9.96 14.78
CA GLY A 104 6.79 -9.99 14.74
C GLY A 104 6.19 -9.60 13.40
N TRP A 105 6.98 -9.23 12.38
CA TRP A 105 6.44 -8.78 11.09
C TRP A 105 6.99 -9.52 9.87
N LEU A 106 6.10 -9.68 8.90
CA LEU A 106 6.26 -10.36 7.61
C LEU A 106 6.54 -9.36 6.49
N GLY A 107 5.73 -8.30 6.43
CA GLY A 107 5.82 -7.17 5.51
C GLY A 107 5.90 -5.83 6.25
N LEU A 108 6.55 -4.84 5.63
CA LEU A 108 6.59 -3.48 6.13
C LEU A 108 6.65 -2.48 4.98
N ALA A 109 5.53 -1.81 4.72
CA ALA A 109 5.45 -0.65 3.85
C ALA A 109 5.67 0.63 4.64
N SER A 110 6.24 1.62 3.97
CA SER A 110 6.38 2.95 4.56
C SER A 110 6.27 4.01 3.49
N ILE A 111 5.56 5.08 3.82
CA ILE A 111 5.41 6.27 2.98
C ILE A 111 5.88 7.48 3.78
N ASN A 112 6.58 8.39 3.13
CA ASN A 112 6.92 9.67 3.72
C ASN A 112 6.17 10.76 2.98
N LEU A 113 5.54 11.63 3.77
CA LEU A 113 4.59 12.63 3.36
C LEU A 113 5.20 14.01 3.50
N ASP A 114 5.03 14.84 2.49
CA ASP A 114 5.28 16.27 2.63
C ASP A 114 4.21 16.96 3.48
N SER A 115 4.36 18.27 3.69
CA SER A 115 3.43 19.08 4.48
C SER A 115 2.01 19.15 3.90
N ALA A 116 1.81 18.80 2.63
CA ALA A 116 0.50 18.75 1.98
C ALA A 116 -0.16 17.36 2.10
N GLY A 117 0.56 16.37 2.62
CA GLY A 117 0.08 14.99 2.74
C GLY A 117 0.32 14.15 1.49
N HIS A 118 1.14 14.62 0.54
CA HIS A 118 1.51 13.83 -0.64
C HIS A 118 2.72 12.95 -0.37
N ILE A 119 2.70 11.74 -0.91
CA ILE A 119 3.81 10.79 -0.83
C ILE A 119 4.96 11.32 -1.68
N ILE A 120 6.13 11.48 -1.06
CA ILE A 120 7.35 11.95 -1.75
C ILE A 120 8.44 10.88 -1.82
N LYS A 121 8.32 9.79 -1.04
CA LYS A 121 9.20 8.60 -1.08
C LYS A 121 8.56 7.43 -0.34
N GLY A 122 8.84 6.19 -0.76
CA GLY A 122 8.27 5.01 -0.12
C GLY A 122 9.16 3.77 -0.16
N THR A 123 8.91 2.83 0.73
CA THR A 123 9.56 1.50 0.74
C THR A 123 8.57 0.38 0.98
N ALA A 124 8.80 -0.79 0.39
CA ALA A 124 8.19 -2.06 0.78
C ALA A 124 9.30 -3.04 1.18
N LYS A 125 9.17 -3.68 2.35
CA LYS A 125 10.18 -4.61 2.89
C LYS A 125 9.56 -5.96 3.19
N MET A 126 10.28 -7.03 2.83
CA MET A 126 9.89 -8.42 3.09
C MET A 126 10.89 -9.08 4.01
N ASN A 127 10.42 -9.74 5.06
CA ASN A 127 11.30 -10.29 6.10
C ASN A 127 11.70 -11.75 5.86
N ASP A 128 12.93 -11.94 5.37
CA ASP A 128 13.51 -13.28 5.16
C ASP A 128 13.73 -14.06 6.46
N SER A 129 13.65 -13.41 7.63
CA SER A 129 13.83 -14.11 8.91
C SER A 129 12.74 -15.15 9.15
N TYR A 130 11.56 -14.94 8.55
CA TYR A 130 10.42 -15.84 8.61
C TYR A 130 10.38 -16.80 7.42
N ALA A 131 11.55 -17.24 6.91
CA ALA A 131 11.67 -18.15 5.76
C ALA A 131 10.75 -19.39 5.81
N SER A 132 10.48 -19.92 7.01
CA SER A 132 9.61 -21.09 7.21
C SER A 132 8.11 -20.80 7.14
N TYR A 133 7.73 -19.52 7.20
CA TYR A 133 6.34 -19.08 7.03
C TYR A 133 5.94 -19.24 5.57
N TRP A 134 6.77 -18.67 4.68
CA TRP A 134 6.46 -18.43 3.28
C TRP A 134 6.17 -19.66 2.42
N THR A 135 4.92 -19.79 1.95
CA THR A 135 4.60 -20.41 0.65
C THR A 135 4.83 -19.42 -0.50
N ALA A 136 4.74 -19.88 -1.75
CA ALA A 136 4.84 -18.99 -2.91
C ALA A 136 3.70 -17.96 -2.92
N GLU A 137 2.49 -18.39 -2.56
CA GLU A 137 1.30 -17.55 -2.50
C GLU A 137 1.41 -16.47 -1.43
N GLU A 138 1.96 -16.79 -0.26
CA GLU A 138 2.17 -15.81 0.81
C GLU A 138 3.23 -14.76 0.44
N LYS A 139 4.29 -15.16 -0.29
CA LYS A 139 5.28 -14.20 -0.81
C LYS A 139 4.67 -13.27 -1.85
N ASN A 140 3.83 -13.80 -2.73
CA ASN A 140 3.08 -13.00 -3.70
C ASN A 140 2.18 -12.00 -2.98
N HIS A 141 1.41 -12.48 -2.00
CA HIS A 141 0.48 -11.67 -1.23
C HIS A 141 1.18 -10.53 -0.48
N VAL A 142 2.20 -10.81 0.34
CA VAL A 142 2.91 -9.74 1.09
C VAL A 142 3.59 -8.74 0.15
N MET A 143 4.14 -9.18 -0.97
CA MET A 143 4.79 -8.29 -1.92
C MET A 143 3.78 -7.36 -2.57
N CYS A 144 2.65 -7.92 -3.01
CA CYS A 144 1.56 -7.16 -3.59
C CYS A 144 0.99 -6.15 -2.59
N GLN A 145 0.72 -6.60 -1.35
CA GLN A 145 0.11 -5.79 -0.30
C GLN A 145 0.99 -4.59 0.08
N GLU A 146 2.27 -4.83 0.41
CA GLU A 146 3.16 -3.75 0.86
C GLU A 146 3.47 -2.77 -0.29
N ILE A 147 3.45 -3.22 -1.54
CA ILE A 147 3.52 -2.30 -2.69
C ILE A 147 2.23 -1.46 -2.79
N GLY A 148 1.05 -2.07 -2.58
CA GLY A 148 -0.24 -1.37 -2.57
C GLY A 148 -0.29 -0.25 -1.52
N HIS A 149 0.23 -0.50 -0.33
CA HIS A 149 0.34 0.53 0.72
C HIS A 149 1.22 1.72 0.30
N VAL A 150 2.26 1.50 -0.50
CA VAL A 150 3.11 2.59 -1.02
C VAL A 150 2.34 3.50 -2.00
N PHE A 151 1.20 3.05 -2.55
CA PHE A 151 0.31 3.89 -3.37
C PHE A 151 -0.71 4.67 -2.55
N GLY A 152 -0.81 4.41 -1.24
CA GLY A 152 -1.83 4.99 -0.37
C GLY A 152 -3.08 4.12 -0.20
N LEU A 153 -3.02 2.82 -0.51
CA LEU A 153 -4.09 1.89 -0.19
C LEU A 153 -3.99 1.41 1.26
N GLY A 154 -5.13 1.17 1.89
CA GLY A 154 -5.33 0.44 3.14
C GLY A 154 -5.98 -0.93 2.85
N HIS A 155 -6.68 -1.51 3.82
CA HIS A 155 -7.25 -2.86 3.67
C HIS A 155 -8.72 -2.86 3.26
N THR A 156 -9.08 -3.82 2.42
CA THR A 156 -10.48 -4.18 2.12
C THR A 156 -11.09 -5.00 3.24
N SER A 157 -10.28 -5.83 3.91
CA SER A 157 -10.67 -6.69 5.02
C SER A 157 -9.58 -6.75 6.08
N GLU A 158 -9.95 -6.51 7.34
CA GLU A 158 -9.01 -6.54 8.47
C GLU A 158 -9.24 -7.73 9.41
N ASP A 159 -10.22 -8.60 9.14
CA ASP A 159 -10.62 -9.72 10.01
C ASP A 159 -10.12 -11.10 9.53
N GLY A 160 -9.27 -11.12 8.51
CA GLY A 160 -8.75 -12.34 7.87
C GLY A 160 -9.70 -12.97 6.85
N SER A 161 -10.90 -12.43 6.62
CA SER A 161 -11.79 -12.92 5.56
C SER A 161 -11.25 -12.54 4.17
N SER A 162 -11.37 -13.47 3.22
CA SER A 162 -10.92 -13.23 1.85
C SER A 162 -11.92 -12.39 1.07
N GLN A 163 -11.41 -11.34 0.45
CA GLN A 163 -12.08 -10.59 -0.61
C GLN A 163 -11.41 -10.83 -1.97
N ASN A 164 -10.57 -11.87 -2.07
CA ASN A 164 -9.79 -12.22 -3.24
C ASN A 164 -8.91 -11.06 -3.72
N THR A 165 -8.26 -10.37 -2.78
CA THR A 165 -7.29 -9.31 -3.07
C THR A 165 -6.09 -9.40 -2.15
N CYS A 166 -4.91 -8.94 -2.59
CA CYS A 166 -3.77 -8.76 -1.71
C CYS A 166 -3.94 -7.64 -0.68
N MET A 167 -4.97 -6.80 -0.79
CA MET A 167 -5.31 -5.80 0.22
C MET A 167 -6.25 -6.36 1.31
N ASP A 168 -6.31 -7.68 1.51
CA ASP A 168 -6.95 -8.34 2.66
C ASP A 168 -5.91 -9.09 3.52
N TYR A 169 -6.28 -9.67 4.66
CA TYR A 169 -5.38 -10.54 5.47
C TYR A 169 -5.62 -12.03 5.27
N SER A 170 -6.28 -12.44 4.20
CA SER A 170 -6.57 -13.84 3.97
C SER A 170 -5.38 -14.54 3.34
N GLN A 171 -5.05 -15.72 3.86
CA GLN A 171 -4.08 -16.64 3.27
C GLN A 171 -4.64 -17.48 2.11
N SER A 172 -5.82 -17.12 1.59
CA SER A 172 -6.39 -17.78 0.41
C SER A 172 -5.47 -17.60 -0.79
N SER A 173 -5.33 -18.66 -1.59
CA SER A 173 -4.61 -18.58 -2.86
C SER A 173 -5.25 -17.59 -3.86
N SER A 174 -6.49 -17.16 -3.64
CA SER A 174 -7.13 -16.10 -4.43
C SER A 174 -6.79 -14.68 -3.97
N SER A 175 -6.16 -14.50 -2.81
CA SER A 175 -5.79 -13.18 -2.25
C SER A 175 -4.38 -12.74 -2.65
N GLN A 176 -3.77 -13.31 -3.69
CA GLN A 176 -2.37 -12.99 -4.03
C GLN A 176 -2.19 -11.63 -4.71
N TRP A 177 -3.22 -11.11 -5.38
CA TRP A 177 -3.11 -10.01 -6.34
C TRP A 177 -4.22 -8.98 -6.17
N PRO A 178 -4.11 -7.76 -6.74
CA PRO A 178 -5.17 -6.78 -6.69
C PRO A 178 -6.38 -7.24 -7.52
N ASN A 179 -7.57 -6.86 -7.09
CA ASN A 179 -8.83 -7.12 -7.77
C ASN A 179 -9.44 -5.81 -8.32
N THR A 180 -10.63 -5.91 -8.91
CA THR A 180 -11.34 -4.77 -9.51
C THR A 180 -11.59 -3.62 -8.51
N HIS A 181 -11.85 -3.94 -7.25
CA HIS A 181 -12.11 -2.93 -6.21
C HIS A 181 -10.84 -2.14 -5.85
N ASP A 182 -9.67 -2.77 -5.85
CA ASP A 182 -8.39 -2.07 -5.63
C ASP A 182 -8.09 -1.06 -6.75
N TYR A 183 -8.34 -1.44 -8.00
CA TYR A 183 -8.18 -0.51 -9.12
C TYR A 183 -9.18 0.65 -9.09
N GLN A 184 -10.42 0.40 -8.63
CA GLN A 184 -11.41 1.46 -8.42
C GLN A 184 -10.96 2.41 -7.30
N MET A 185 -10.43 1.88 -6.20
CA MET A 185 -9.90 2.69 -5.12
C MET A 185 -8.70 3.54 -5.56
N LEU A 186 -7.79 2.99 -6.37
CA LEU A 186 -6.74 3.80 -7.00
C LEU A 186 -7.33 4.90 -7.89
N ALA A 187 -8.36 4.61 -8.69
CA ALA A 187 -9.01 5.64 -9.49
C ALA A 187 -9.62 6.77 -8.63
N ASP A 188 -10.18 6.43 -7.48
CA ASP A 188 -10.77 7.39 -6.54
C ASP A 188 -9.71 8.21 -5.79
N ILE A 189 -8.68 7.57 -5.23
CA ILE A 189 -7.56 8.23 -4.53
C ILE A 189 -6.86 9.23 -5.44
N TYR A 190 -6.65 8.83 -6.69
CA TYR A 190 -5.97 9.63 -7.70
C TYR A 190 -6.96 10.41 -8.58
N ALA A 191 -8.22 10.61 -8.21
CA ALA A 191 -9.22 11.21 -9.12
C ALA A 191 -8.89 12.65 -9.56
N HIS A 192 -8.13 13.38 -8.76
CA HIS A 192 -7.72 14.75 -9.04
C HIS A 192 -6.28 14.85 -9.55
N LEU A 193 -5.96 16.02 -10.12
CA LEU A 193 -4.60 16.40 -10.46
C LEU A 193 -4.09 17.41 -9.44
N ASP A 194 -2.79 17.36 -9.21
CA ASP A 194 -2.04 18.26 -8.34
C ASP A 194 -1.33 19.35 -9.13
N SER A 195 -0.74 20.30 -8.41
CA SER A 195 0.08 21.35 -9.01
C SER A 195 1.54 20.96 -9.26
N TYR A 196 1.95 19.74 -8.91
CA TYR A 196 3.32 19.22 -9.07
C TYR A 196 3.35 17.70 -9.10
N ASP A 197 4.47 17.13 -9.55
CA ASP A 197 4.74 15.70 -9.53
C ASP A 197 5.68 15.39 -8.35
N SER A 198 5.23 14.66 -7.34
CA SER A 198 6.09 14.26 -6.22
C SER A 198 7.06 13.13 -6.56
N PHE A 199 6.85 12.48 -7.71
CA PHE A 199 7.69 11.41 -8.25
C PHE A 199 8.77 11.89 -9.24
N ALA A 200 8.84 13.19 -9.52
CA ALA A 200 9.70 13.74 -10.59
C ALA A 200 11.09 14.24 -10.15
N ASP A 201 11.41 14.24 -8.85
CA ASP A 201 12.67 14.84 -8.37
C ASP A 201 13.69 13.78 -7.93
N SER A 202 14.73 13.59 -8.74
CA SER A 202 15.91 12.79 -8.41
C SER A 202 17.17 13.66 -8.27
N SER A 203 17.08 14.77 -7.57
CA SER A 203 18.27 15.25 -6.87
C SER A 203 18.63 14.20 -5.81
N GLU A 204 19.75 13.49 -5.99
CA GLU A 204 20.25 12.55 -4.99
C GLU A 204 20.33 13.26 -3.63
N PRO A 205 19.77 12.68 -2.55
CA PRO A 205 20.04 13.20 -1.23
C PRO A 205 21.52 12.97 -0.93
N THR A 206 22.32 14.03 -0.99
CA THR A 206 23.64 14.10 -0.32
C THR A 206 23.44 14.24 1.19
N GLY A 207 22.56 13.40 1.76
CA GLY A 207 22.20 13.36 3.18
C GLY A 207 22.83 12.15 3.85
N SER A 208 24.16 12.07 3.84
CA SER A 208 24.88 11.07 4.63
C SER A 208 24.69 11.38 6.12
N CYS A 209 23.68 10.78 6.75
CA CYS A 209 23.62 10.70 8.21
C CYS A 209 24.80 9.85 8.71
N ARG A 210 25.91 10.50 9.07
CA ARG A 210 27.08 9.90 9.72
C ARG A 210 27.04 10.17 11.22
N GLY A 211 26.78 9.14 12.02
CA GLY A 211 27.00 9.19 13.46
C GLY A 211 26.05 8.30 14.27
N LYS A 212 26.43 8.05 15.54
CA LYS A 212 25.65 7.27 16.52
C LYS A 212 24.30 7.91 16.91
N LYS A 213 23.96 9.09 16.38
CA LYS A 213 22.72 9.83 16.69
C LYS A 213 21.50 9.41 15.86
N CYS A 214 21.66 8.55 14.86
CA CYS A 214 20.55 7.94 14.11
C CYS A 214 20.32 6.47 14.52
N ALA A 215 21.02 6.00 15.55
CA ALA A 215 20.84 4.65 16.06
C ALA A 215 19.75 4.68 17.13
N ASN A 216 18.48 4.64 16.70
CA ASN A 216 17.41 4.30 17.63
C ASN A 216 17.54 2.80 17.97
N LYS A 217 17.69 2.51 19.26
CA LYS A 217 17.63 1.16 19.80
C LYS A 217 16.16 0.82 20.04
N GLY A 218 15.53 0.33 18.99
CA GLY A 218 14.10 0.04 18.83
C GLY A 218 13.81 0.05 17.33
N PHE A 219 12.70 -0.54 16.87
CA PHE A 219 12.40 -0.70 15.44
C PHE A 219 12.43 0.60 14.60
N GLY A 220 12.47 1.77 15.22
CA GLY A 220 12.64 3.06 14.53
C GLY A 220 11.43 3.39 13.66
N LEU A 221 10.23 3.20 14.23
CA LEU A 221 8.94 3.42 13.56
C LEU A 221 8.15 4.61 14.16
N GLY A 222 8.75 5.33 15.12
CA GLY A 222 8.07 6.40 15.85
C GLY A 222 6.97 5.92 16.82
N HIS A 223 5.79 6.52 16.74
CA HIS A 223 4.65 6.29 17.63
C HIS A 223 3.59 5.39 16.96
N ARG A 224 3.11 4.37 17.68
CA ARG A 224 1.98 3.56 17.20
C ARG A 224 0.70 4.38 17.22
N ILE A 225 0.00 4.41 16.09
CA ILE A 225 -1.27 5.11 15.90
C ILE A 225 -2.44 4.15 16.11
N TYR A 226 -2.36 2.97 15.51
CA TYR A 226 -3.42 1.95 15.50
C TYR A 226 -2.81 0.57 15.26
N GLY A 227 -3.53 -0.49 15.61
CA GLY A 227 -3.14 -1.86 15.28
C GLY A 227 -4.12 -2.89 15.84
N ASN A 228 -4.06 -4.08 15.26
CA ASN A 228 -4.81 -5.27 15.67
C ASN A 228 -3.88 -6.50 15.58
N GLU A 229 -4.44 -7.71 15.54
CA GLU A 229 -3.70 -8.97 15.44
C GLU A 229 -2.99 -9.19 14.09
N HIS A 230 -3.39 -8.49 13.03
CA HIS A 230 -2.84 -8.64 11.69
C HIS A 230 -1.86 -7.53 11.33
N PHE A 231 -2.02 -6.32 11.88
CA PHE A 231 -1.13 -5.21 11.56
C PHE A 231 -1.02 -4.12 12.59
N GLU A 232 -0.03 -3.26 12.37
CA GLU A 232 0.13 -2.01 13.08
C GLU A 232 0.39 -0.85 12.12
N ILE A 233 -0.10 0.33 12.49
CA ILE A 233 0.22 1.60 11.87
C ILE A 233 1.05 2.44 12.84
N TRP A 234 2.19 2.91 12.35
CA TRP A 234 3.08 3.78 13.11
C TRP A 234 3.35 5.08 12.37
N ALA A 235 3.71 6.12 13.10
CA ALA A 235 4.04 7.43 12.55
C ALA A 235 5.28 8.04 13.22
N GLU A 236 6.18 8.59 12.41
CA GLU A 236 7.38 9.30 12.85
C GLU A 236 7.47 10.68 12.19
N ALA A 237 7.53 11.73 12.99
CA ALA A 237 7.82 13.07 12.50
C ALA A 237 9.33 13.21 12.26
N GLU A 238 9.71 13.63 11.06
CA GLU A 238 11.10 13.74 10.64
C GLU A 238 11.65 15.14 10.93
N ALA A 239 12.98 15.22 11.07
CA ALA A 239 13.65 16.50 11.35
C ALA A 239 13.51 17.55 10.23
N ASP A 240 13.20 17.12 9.01
CA ASP A 240 12.95 17.98 7.85
C ASP A 240 11.48 18.46 7.75
N GLY A 241 10.65 18.11 8.74
CA GLY A 241 9.23 18.50 8.80
C GLY A 241 8.30 17.56 8.03
N THR A 242 8.82 16.51 7.41
CA THR A 242 8.00 15.45 6.78
C THR A 242 7.44 14.49 7.83
N LEU A 243 6.45 13.69 7.43
CA LEU A 243 5.85 12.65 8.26
C LEU A 243 6.04 11.28 7.61
N THR A 244 6.70 10.36 8.28
CA THR A 244 6.79 8.96 7.83
C THR A 244 5.69 8.14 8.49
N LEU A 245 4.91 7.41 7.69
CA LEU A 245 3.95 6.43 8.15
C LEU A 245 4.44 5.03 7.78
N HIS A 246 4.22 4.08 8.69
CA HIS A 246 4.56 2.69 8.49
C HIS A 246 3.32 1.83 8.62
N HIS A 247 3.13 0.93 7.65
CA HIS A 247 2.25 -0.23 7.76
C HIS A 247 3.14 -1.44 8.08
N VAL A 248 2.75 -2.23 9.08
CA VAL A 248 3.49 -3.41 9.53
C VAL A 248 2.56 -4.60 9.49
N TYR A 249 2.75 -5.52 8.54
CA TYR A 249 2.02 -6.79 8.50
C TYR A 249 2.65 -7.75 9.51
N LEU A 250 1.90 -8.11 10.55
CA LEU A 250 2.30 -9.01 11.62
C LEU A 250 2.26 -10.49 11.21
N VAL A 251 3.08 -11.28 11.89
CA VAL A 251 3.01 -12.74 11.88
C VAL A 251 1.79 -13.18 12.69
N ASP A 252 1.04 -14.17 12.20
CA ASP A 252 -0.09 -14.75 12.93
C ASP A 252 0.23 -15.10 14.39
N GLY A 253 -0.64 -14.66 15.31
CA GLY A 253 -0.50 -14.91 16.74
C GLY A 253 0.58 -14.06 17.43
N HIS A 254 1.23 -13.14 16.73
CA HIS A 254 2.08 -12.12 17.35
C HIS A 254 1.22 -11.03 17.98
N ALA A 255 1.42 -10.76 19.26
CA ALA A 255 0.69 -9.69 19.93
C ALA A 255 1.24 -8.31 19.49
N PRO A 256 0.37 -7.34 19.18
CA PRO A 256 0.80 -5.99 18.83
C PRO A 256 1.58 -5.35 19.99
N HIS A 257 2.59 -4.54 19.65
CA HIS A 257 3.68 -4.09 20.54
C HIS A 257 3.35 -2.93 21.47
#